data_AF-A0A2K0XSD0-F1
#
_entry.id   AF-A0A2K0XSD0-F1
#
_cell.length_a   1.000
_cell.length_b   1.000
_cell.length_c   1.000
_cell.angle_alpha   90.00
_cell.angle_beta   90.00
_cell.angle_gamma   90.00
#
_symmetry.space_group_name_H-M   'P 1'
#
loop_
_entity.id
_entity.type
_entity.pdbx_description
1 polymer ?
#
loop_
_entity_poly.entity_id
_entity_poly.type
_entity_poly.pdbx_seq_one_letter_code
_entity_poly.pdbx_strand_id
1 'polypeptide(L)'
;MKLIDQTKQLVLPACIAIVLAACGSEEPAATTTTQAAAPAATATTQSTAEATQPDTAAQSPQPAATTAEPVTAASVSQDSEAAASAAAPVEALSIEEGKQRYEATCKVCHDAGLLDAPKLSAKEEWQKRLAAKGLETLQANSAKGFNKMPAQAVGDVSEAEVYAAVNYIIQTTQ
;
A
#
# COMPACT_ATOMS: atom_id res chain seq x y z
N MET A 1 3.89 -15.56 55.25
CA MET A 1 2.89 -14.56 55.69
C MET A 1 2.25 -14.02 54.40
N LYS A 2 0.93 -14.01 54.17
CA LYS A 2 -0.13 -13.16 54.80
C LYS A 2 0.20 -11.66 54.68
N LEU A 3 -0.65 -10.75 54.18
CA LEU A 3 -1.97 -10.82 53.46
C LEU A 3 -1.74 -10.72 51.93
N ILE A 4 -2.67 -10.91 50.98
CA ILE A 4 -4.09 -11.33 50.93
C ILE A 4 -5.17 -10.38 51.50
N ASP A 5 -5.60 -9.41 50.68
CA ASP A 5 -6.98 -8.87 50.58
C ASP A 5 -7.13 -8.23 49.16
N GLN A 6 -8.16 -8.25 48.30
CA GLN A 6 -9.59 -8.67 48.23
C GLN A 6 -10.71 -7.60 48.37
N THR A 7 -11.84 -7.89 47.70
CA THR A 7 -13.22 -7.39 47.88
C THR A 7 -13.52 -5.87 47.88
N LYS A 8 -13.77 -5.31 46.69
CA LYS A 8 -14.82 -4.27 46.45
C LYS A 8 -15.25 -4.15 44.98
N GLN A 9 -15.35 -5.24 44.23
CA GLN A 9 -16.65 -5.91 43.96
C GLN A 9 -17.92 -5.01 43.97
N LEU A 10 -18.65 -5.09 42.84
CA LEU A 10 -20.11 -5.20 42.73
C LEU A 10 -21.02 -3.96 42.93
N VAL A 11 -21.27 -3.22 41.84
CA VAL A 11 -22.62 -2.73 41.48
C VAL A 11 -22.87 -2.88 39.96
N LEU A 12 -23.45 -4.01 39.58
CA LEU A 12 -24.38 -4.13 38.43
C LEU A 12 -25.83 -3.95 39.00
N PRO A 13 -26.94 -3.92 38.24
CA PRO A 13 -27.11 -4.13 36.79
C PRO A 13 -28.08 -3.16 36.05
N ALA A 14 -28.01 -3.15 34.72
CA ALA A 14 -29.15 -3.21 33.78
C ALA A 14 -28.56 -3.42 32.36
N CYS A 15 -28.87 -4.45 31.57
CA CYS A 15 -30.18 -4.98 31.16
C CYS A 15 -31.01 -3.98 30.34
N ILE A 16 -30.67 -3.83 29.05
CA ILE A 16 -31.63 -3.74 27.95
C ILE A 16 -31.03 -4.51 26.77
N ALA A 17 -31.60 -5.68 26.49
CA ALA A 17 -31.55 -6.31 25.19
C ALA A 17 -32.97 -6.24 24.64
N ILE A 18 -33.17 -5.48 23.56
CA ILE A 18 -34.43 -5.44 22.82
C ILE A 18 -34.15 -6.05 21.45
N VAL A 19 -35.07 -6.91 21.02
CA VAL A 19 -34.84 -7.87 19.93
C VAL A 19 -35.87 -7.62 18.83
N LEU A 20 -35.42 -7.74 17.57
CA LEU A 20 -36.22 -8.05 16.38
C LEU A 20 -37.53 -7.24 16.14
N ALA A 21 -37.47 -6.35 15.15
CA ALA A 21 -38.62 -6.03 14.30
C ALA A 21 -38.16 -6.02 12.84
N ALA A 22 -38.84 -6.80 11.99
CA ALA A 22 -38.65 -6.86 10.54
C ALA A 22 -40.04 -6.97 9.87
N CYS A 23 -40.11 -6.73 8.56
CA CYS A 23 -41.35 -6.42 7.82
C CYS A 23 -41.91 -5.01 8.17
N GLY A 24 -42.50 -4.24 7.27
CA GLY A 24 -42.70 -4.41 5.82
C GLY A 24 -43.91 -3.60 5.31
N SER A 25 -44.03 -3.46 3.99
CA SER A 25 -45.18 -2.93 3.23
C SER A 25 -45.53 -1.42 3.28
N GLU A 26 -45.19 -0.78 2.15
CA GLU A 26 -46.09 0.00 1.25
C GLU A 26 -46.68 1.39 1.66
N GLU A 27 -46.18 2.43 0.97
CA GLU A 27 -46.87 3.43 0.10
C GLU A 27 -48.31 3.94 0.39
N PRO A 28 -48.66 5.22 0.04
CA PRO A 28 -48.53 5.78 -1.33
C PRO A 28 -48.17 7.31 -1.36
N ALA A 29 -48.18 8.08 -2.46
CA ALA A 29 -48.52 7.85 -3.87
C ALA A 29 -47.71 8.74 -4.85
N ALA A 30 -47.49 8.24 -6.07
CA ALA A 30 -47.30 8.93 -7.37
C ALA A 30 -46.99 10.45 -7.46
N THR A 31 -45.93 10.78 -8.21
CA THR A 31 -46.08 11.54 -9.48
C THR A 31 -45.18 10.97 -10.58
N THR A 32 -45.74 10.82 -11.78
CA THR A 32 -45.05 10.28 -12.97
C THR A 32 -44.14 11.33 -13.62
N THR A 33 -42.96 10.92 -14.09
CA THR A 33 -42.36 11.49 -15.32
C THR A 33 -41.53 10.42 -16.04
N THR A 34 -42.01 9.98 -17.19
CA THR A 34 -41.30 9.08 -18.10
C THR A 34 -40.50 9.89 -19.11
N GLN A 35 -39.20 9.65 -19.22
CA GLN A 35 -38.56 9.64 -20.54
C GLN A 35 -37.33 8.73 -20.57
N ALA A 36 -37.42 7.67 -21.37
CA ALA A 36 -36.29 6.87 -21.80
C ALA A 36 -36.29 6.81 -23.32
N ALA A 37 -35.17 7.11 -23.96
CA ALA A 37 -34.96 6.88 -25.39
C ALA A 37 -33.45 6.80 -25.68
N ALA A 38 -32.96 5.60 -25.95
CA ALA A 38 -31.82 5.43 -26.84
C ALA A 38 -32.32 5.50 -28.30
N PRO A 39 -31.42 5.67 -29.27
CA PRO A 39 -31.49 4.86 -30.48
C PRO A 39 -30.29 3.92 -30.60
N ALA A 40 -30.43 2.92 -31.47
CA ALA A 40 -29.50 1.80 -31.61
C ALA A 40 -28.34 2.07 -32.58
N ALA A 41 -27.40 1.12 -32.63
CA ALA A 41 -26.21 1.17 -33.47
C ALA A 41 -26.49 0.95 -34.98
N THR A 42 -25.60 1.49 -35.80
CA THR A 42 -25.22 0.94 -37.12
C THR A 42 -23.70 0.85 -37.19
N ALA A 43 -23.18 -0.11 -37.97
CA ALA A 43 -21.75 -0.43 -38.06
C ALA A 43 -21.06 0.26 -39.26
N THR A 44 -19.88 -0.27 -39.66
CA THR A 44 -19.12 0.01 -40.90
C THR A 44 -18.22 1.26 -40.89
N THR A 45 -16.96 1.27 -41.36
CA THR A 45 -15.94 0.23 -41.68
C THR A 45 -14.57 0.93 -41.90
N GLN A 46 -13.44 0.19 -41.77
CA GLN A 46 -12.07 0.52 -42.24
C GLN A 46 -11.32 1.77 -41.70
N SER A 47 -10.24 1.49 -40.96
CA SER A 47 -8.91 2.08 -41.21
C SER A 47 -7.88 1.09 -40.64
N THR A 48 -7.52 0.07 -41.41
CA THR A 48 -6.27 0.04 -42.20
C THR A 48 -5.03 0.03 -41.30
N ALA A 49 -4.50 -1.17 -41.06
CA ALA A 49 -3.16 -1.34 -40.54
C ALA A 49 -2.15 -1.11 -41.68
N GLU A 50 -1.12 -0.32 -41.42
CA GLU A 50 0.06 -0.25 -42.29
C GLU A 50 1.23 -0.94 -41.58
N ALA A 51 1.82 -1.92 -42.25
CA ALA A 51 2.98 -2.65 -41.77
C ALA A 51 4.21 -2.23 -42.57
N THR A 52 5.34 -2.05 -41.88
CA THR A 52 6.66 -2.14 -42.51
C THR A 52 7.63 -2.73 -41.51
N GLN A 53 7.84 -4.03 -41.66
CA GLN A 53 9.10 -4.67 -41.24
C GLN A 53 10.11 -4.46 -42.38
N PRO A 54 11.38 -4.17 -42.06
CA PRO A 54 12.50 -4.65 -42.84
C PRO A 54 13.03 -5.94 -42.19
N ASP A 55 12.70 -7.08 -42.80
CA ASP A 55 13.41 -8.34 -42.56
C ASP A 55 14.82 -8.24 -43.16
N THR A 56 15.87 -8.61 -42.41
CA THR A 56 17.20 -8.90 -42.98
C THR A 56 18.02 -9.82 -42.06
N ALA A 57 18.40 -10.96 -42.63
CA ALA A 57 19.55 -11.80 -42.31
C ALA A 57 19.68 -12.35 -40.87
N ALA A 58 19.25 -13.60 -40.70
CA ALA A 58 19.79 -14.46 -39.66
C ALA A 58 21.24 -14.85 -39.95
N GLN A 59 22.09 -14.88 -38.93
CA GLN A 59 23.24 -15.80 -38.88
C GLN A 59 23.63 -16.13 -37.44
N SER A 60 23.33 -17.36 -37.02
CA SER A 60 23.95 -18.00 -35.85
C SER A 60 25.28 -18.64 -36.30
N PRO A 61 26.24 -18.86 -35.39
CA PRO A 61 26.26 -20.19 -34.78
C PRO A 61 26.58 -20.22 -33.28
N GLN A 62 25.91 -21.14 -32.58
CA GLN A 62 26.43 -21.74 -31.34
C GLN A 62 27.73 -22.53 -31.59
N PRO A 63 28.68 -22.52 -30.64
CA PRO A 63 29.45 -23.70 -30.26
C PRO A 63 28.64 -24.60 -29.29
N ALA A 64 28.98 -25.88 -29.26
CA ALA A 64 28.22 -26.89 -28.50
C ALA A 64 28.64 -27.03 -27.03
N ALA A 65 27.76 -27.72 -26.30
CA ALA A 65 27.81 -28.11 -24.90
C ALA A 65 29.16 -28.58 -24.32
N THR A 66 29.28 -28.45 -22.99
CA THR A 66 29.93 -29.48 -22.18
C THR A 66 29.12 -29.82 -20.93
N THR A 67 29.12 -31.12 -20.63
CA THR A 67 28.79 -31.90 -19.42
C THR A 67 28.38 -31.17 -18.14
N ALA A 68 27.33 -31.71 -17.48
CA ALA A 68 26.90 -31.37 -16.13
C ALA A 68 27.70 -32.12 -15.04
N GLU A 69 27.69 -31.60 -13.80
CA GLU A 69 27.41 -32.32 -12.53
C GLU A 69 27.42 -31.30 -11.36
N PRO A 70 26.77 -31.57 -10.21
CA PRO A 70 26.32 -30.51 -9.29
C PRO A 70 27.33 -30.13 -8.19
N VAL A 71 27.46 -28.83 -7.93
CA VAL A 71 28.14 -28.31 -6.72
C VAL A 71 27.15 -27.81 -5.68
N THR A 72 26.99 -28.63 -4.63
CA THR A 72 26.72 -28.28 -3.22
C THR A 72 25.91 -27.01 -2.89
N ALA A 73 24.80 -27.21 -2.18
CA ALA A 73 24.04 -26.12 -1.56
C ALA A 73 24.90 -25.28 -0.60
N ALA A 74 24.93 -23.96 -0.83
CA ALA A 74 25.38 -22.97 0.13
C ALA A 74 24.16 -22.22 0.66
N SER A 75 23.85 -22.38 1.95
CA SER A 75 22.78 -21.62 2.61
C SER A 75 23.21 -20.16 2.74
N VAL A 76 22.71 -19.29 1.87
CA VAL A 76 22.91 -17.84 1.98
C VAL A 76 22.04 -17.27 3.10
N SER A 77 22.47 -17.52 4.34
CA SER A 77 22.00 -16.81 5.52
C SER A 77 22.35 -15.34 5.38
N GLN A 78 21.45 -14.55 4.79
CA GLN A 78 21.51 -13.10 4.82
C GLN A 78 21.07 -12.60 6.19
N ASP A 79 21.96 -12.86 7.17
CA ASP A 79 22.11 -11.97 8.31
C ASP A 79 22.60 -10.63 7.77
N SER A 80 21.65 -9.76 7.45
CA SER A 80 21.92 -8.39 7.03
C SER A 80 21.96 -7.52 8.29
N GLU A 81 23.00 -7.75 9.10
CA GLU A 81 23.44 -6.84 10.17
C GLU A 81 23.53 -5.43 9.56
N ALA A 82 22.55 -4.59 9.87
CA ALA A 82 22.39 -3.30 9.23
C ALA A 82 23.45 -2.35 9.78
N ALA A 83 24.61 -2.33 9.10
CA ALA A 83 25.74 -1.46 9.45
C ALA A 83 25.27 -0.01 9.62
N ALA A 84 25.17 0.43 10.87
CA ALA A 84 24.59 1.71 11.26
C ALA A 84 25.53 2.87 10.91
N SER A 85 25.66 3.15 9.61
CA SER A 85 26.21 4.40 9.12
C SER A 85 25.30 5.53 9.60
N ALA A 86 25.77 6.28 10.59
CA ALA A 86 25.03 7.40 11.16
C ALA A 86 24.79 8.45 10.05
N ALA A 87 23.56 8.49 9.55
CA ALA A 87 23.17 9.44 8.51
C ALA A 87 23.34 10.88 9.03
N ALA A 88 23.74 11.78 8.13
CA ALA A 88 23.68 13.20 8.42
C ALA A 88 22.22 13.61 8.72
N PRO A 89 21.99 14.55 9.66
CA PRO A 89 20.64 15.01 9.94
C PRO A 89 20.02 15.63 8.69
N VAL A 90 18.83 15.16 8.31
CA VAL A 90 18.02 15.79 7.25
C VAL A 90 17.16 16.89 7.86
N GLU A 91 16.97 17.98 7.11
CA GLU A 91 16.04 19.05 7.47
C GLU A 91 14.62 18.50 7.58
N ALA A 92 13.89 18.84 8.65
CA ALA A 92 12.56 18.30 8.92
C ALA A 92 11.46 19.21 8.33
N LEU A 93 10.83 18.76 7.24
CA LEU A 93 9.67 19.43 6.64
C LEU A 93 8.37 19.14 7.41
N SER A 94 7.34 19.96 7.18
CA SER A 94 6.06 19.90 7.90
C SER A 94 5.17 18.72 7.49
N ILE A 95 4.17 18.43 8.33
CA ILE A 95 3.14 17.41 8.05
C ILE A 95 2.27 17.78 6.83
N GLU A 96 2.11 19.07 6.50
CA GLU A 96 1.32 19.50 5.34
C GLU A 96 2.12 19.35 4.03
N GLU A 97 3.44 19.61 4.03
CA GLU A 97 4.33 19.23 2.92
C GLU A 97 4.38 17.71 2.75
N GLY A 98 4.43 16.97 3.87
CA GLY A 98 4.32 15.51 3.88
C GLY A 98 2.99 15.00 3.28
N LYS A 99 1.87 15.65 3.59
CA LYS A 99 0.56 15.36 2.99
C LYS A 99 0.56 15.61 1.49
N GLN A 100 1.11 16.74 1.02
CA GLN A 100 1.23 17.04 -0.41
C GLN A 100 2.08 15.99 -1.14
N ARG A 101 3.22 15.58 -0.56
CA ARG A 101 4.07 14.51 -1.12
C ARG A 101 3.37 13.14 -1.10
N TYR A 102 2.57 12.85 -0.06
CA TYR A 102 1.73 11.65 -0.02
C TYR A 102 0.68 11.66 -1.15
N GLU A 103 -0.08 12.74 -1.30
CA GLU A 103 -1.12 12.88 -2.32
C GLU A 103 -0.54 12.81 -3.74
N ALA A 104 0.62 13.43 -3.97
CA ALA A 104 1.28 13.49 -5.28
C ALA A 104 1.93 12.18 -5.74
N THR A 105 2.24 11.22 -4.85
CA THR A 105 2.86 9.95 -5.27
C THR A 105 2.49 8.76 -4.39
N CYS A 106 2.64 8.83 -3.06
CA CYS A 106 2.49 7.66 -2.19
C CYS A 106 1.04 7.09 -2.19
N LYS A 107 0.03 7.94 -2.34
CA LYS A 107 -1.40 7.59 -2.36
C LYS A 107 -1.73 6.52 -3.40
N VAL A 108 -1.04 6.48 -4.55
CA VAL A 108 -1.34 5.53 -5.65
C VAL A 108 -1.31 4.06 -5.20
N CYS A 109 -0.44 3.73 -4.23
CA CYS A 109 -0.42 2.41 -3.60
C CYS A 109 -1.10 2.40 -2.23
N HIS A 110 -0.84 3.40 -1.38
CA HIS A 110 -1.23 3.38 0.03
C HIS A 110 -2.70 3.75 0.31
N ASP A 111 -3.49 4.16 -0.68
CA ASP A 111 -4.93 4.37 -0.52
C ASP A 111 -5.70 3.05 -0.60
N ALA A 112 -5.58 2.37 -1.75
CA ALA A 112 -6.29 1.13 -2.04
C ALA A 112 -5.54 -0.13 -1.54
N GLY A 113 -4.25 -0.04 -1.23
CA GLY A 113 -3.37 -1.16 -0.90
C GLY A 113 -2.88 -1.93 -2.14
N LEU A 114 -2.49 -1.20 -3.19
CA LEU A 114 -1.94 -1.80 -4.42
C LEU A 114 -0.60 -2.49 -4.12
N LEU A 115 -0.33 -3.64 -4.76
CA LEU A 115 0.86 -4.47 -4.51
C LEU A 115 1.07 -4.81 -3.02
N ASP A 116 -0.01 -5.09 -2.30
CA ASP A 116 -0.02 -5.41 -0.86
C ASP A 116 0.50 -4.27 0.05
N ALA A 117 0.49 -3.03 -0.43
CA ALA A 117 0.89 -1.86 0.34
C ALA A 117 -0.02 -1.66 1.58
N PRO A 118 0.54 -1.32 2.75
CA PRO A 118 -0.25 -1.02 3.94
C PRO A 118 -1.12 0.23 3.70
N LYS A 119 -2.44 0.08 3.84
CA LYS A 119 -3.42 1.15 3.54
C LYS A 119 -3.38 2.24 4.60
N LEU A 120 -3.57 3.51 4.23
CA LEU A 120 -3.65 4.62 5.19
C LEU A 120 -4.81 4.46 6.21
N SER A 121 -5.85 3.71 5.85
CA SER A 121 -6.95 3.36 6.75
C SER A 121 -6.64 2.23 7.74
N ALA A 122 -5.56 1.47 7.56
CA ALA A 122 -5.22 0.30 8.38
C ALA A 122 -4.43 0.68 9.64
N LYS A 123 -5.03 1.50 10.51
CA LYS A 123 -4.37 2.10 11.71
C LYS A 123 -3.57 1.11 12.56
N GLU A 124 -4.19 0.02 12.99
CA GLU A 124 -3.50 -0.99 13.82
C GLU A 124 -2.26 -1.59 13.15
N GLU A 125 -2.28 -1.75 11.82
CA GLU A 125 -1.18 -2.35 11.06
C GLU A 125 -0.01 -1.38 10.97
N TRP A 126 -0.28 -0.07 10.86
CA TRP A 126 0.75 0.97 10.96
C TRP A 126 1.30 1.10 12.38
N GLN A 127 0.46 1.04 13.42
CA GLN A 127 0.92 1.02 14.81
C GLN A 127 1.85 -0.18 15.08
N LYS A 128 1.47 -1.39 14.61
CA LYS A 128 2.32 -2.61 14.69
C LYS A 128 3.64 -2.43 13.93
N ARG A 129 3.63 -1.84 12.73
CA ARG A 129 4.84 -1.56 11.93
C ARG A 129 5.75 -0.53 12.60
N LEU A 130 5.20 0.56 13.14
CA LEU A 130 5.96 1.59 13.85
C LEU A 130 6.62 1.00 15.10
N ALA A 131 5.90 0.22 15.89
CA ALA A 131 6.46 -0.45 17.07
C ALA A 131 7.54 -1.50 16.73
N ALA A 132 7.39 -2.22 15.61
CA ALA A 132 8.31 -3.29 15.21
C ALA A 132 9.50 -2.85 14.33
N LYS A 133 9.55 -1.58 13.91
CA LYS A 133 10.60 -1.04 13.02
C LYS A 133 11.16 0.32 13.44
N GLY A 134 10.42 1.15 14.17
CA GLY A 134 10.79 2.53 14.44
C GLY A 134 10.57 3.45 13.23
N LEU A 135 10.47 4.76 13.49
CA LEU A 135 10.16 5.76 12.47
C LEU A 135 11.28 5.89 11.42
N GLU A 136 12.53 5.95 11.86
CA GLU A 136 13.72 6.12 11.01
C GLU A 136 13.86 5.00 9.98
N THR A 137 13.58 3.75 10.36
CA THR A 137 13.59 2.60 9.45
C THR A 137 12.46 2.69 8.42
N LEU A 138 11.27 3.17 8.78
CA LEU A 138 10.18 3.36 7.83
C LEU A 138 10.47 4.51 6.86
N GLN A 139 11.08 5.59 7.34
CA GLN A 139 11.58 6.72 6.56
C GLN A 139 12.65 6.27 5.55
N ALA A 140 13.73 5.64 6.01
CA ALA A 140 14.83 5.18 5.17
C ALA A 140 14.37 4.14 4.12
N ASN A 141 13.54 3.16 4.51
CA ASN A 141 12.95 2.19 3.57
C ASN A 141 12.05 2.86 2.52
N SER A 142 11.39 3.96 2.86
CA SER A 142 10.54 4.69 1.90
C SER A 142 11.39 5.49 0.90
N ALA A 143 12.45 6.15 1.37
CA ALA A 143 13.37 6.86 0.47
C ALA A 143 14.11 5.91 -0.47
N LYS A 144 14.70 4.83 0.07
CA LYS A 144 15.62 3.92 -0.63
C LYS A 144 14.91 2.74 -1.31
N GLY A 145 13.63 2.52 -1.03
CA GLY A 145 12.83 1.41 -1.55
C GLY A 145 12.95 0.15 -0.70
N PHE A 146 11.87 -0.64 -0.63
CA PHE A 146 11.79 -1.83 0.21
C PHE A 146 10.73 -2.82 -0.31
N ASN A 147 11.12 -4.09 -0.52
CA ASN A 147 10.28 -5.14 -1.09
C ASN A 147 9.62 -4.74 -2.42
N LYS A 148 8.30 -4.49 -2.42
CA LYS A 148 7.50 -4.08 -3.59
C LYS A 148 7.40 -2.55 -3.75
N MET A 149 7.87 -1.78 -2.76
CA MET A 149 7.84 -0.32 -2.78
C MET A 149 9.12 0.21 -3.43
N PRO A 150 9.03 0.93 -4.58
CA PRO A 150 10.21 1.54 -5.21
C PRO A 150 10.72 2.73 -4.38
N ALA A 151 12.00 3.08 -4.56
CA ALA A 151 12.61 4.27 -3.97
C ALA A 151 11.79 5.54 -4.29
N GLN A 152 11.48 6.34 -3.27
CA GLN A 152 10.69 7.57 -3.41
C GLN A 152 11.54 8.84 -3.46
N ALA A 153 12.81 8.78 -3.02
CA ALA A 153 13.78 9.86 -3.12
C ALA A 153 14.58 9.69 -4.41
N VAL A 154 14.02 10.18 -5.52
CA VAL A 154 14.52 9.98 -6.89
C VAL A 154 14.30 11.24 -7.73
N GLY A 155 15.24 11.53 -8.63
CA GLY A 155 15.25 12.78 -9.37
C GLY A 155 15.42 13.97 -8.43
N ASP A 156 14.55 14.96 -8.56
CA ASP A 156 14.56 16.18 -7.73
C ASP A 156 13.93 15.99 -6.33
N VAL A 157 13.40 14.80 -6.01
CA VAL A 157 12.76 14.52 -4.71
C VAL A 157 13.79 14.16 -3.65
N SER A 158 13.82 14.96 -2.58
CA SER A 158 14.71 14.78 -1.42
C SER A 158 14.27 13.66 -0.47
N GLU A 159 15.20 13.14 0.34
CA GLU A 159 14.85 12.25 1.48
C GLU A 159 13.91 12.97 2.46
N ALA A 160 14.07 14.28 2.67
CA ALA A 160 13.27 15.09 3.60
C ALA A 160 11.76 15.11 3.25
N GLU A 161 11.41 15.28 1.97
CA GLU A 161 10.02 15.21 1.50
C GLU A 161 9.41 13.82 1.71
N VAL A 162 10.18 12.77 1.43
CA VAL A 162 9.74 11.39 1.64
C VAL A 162 9.53 11.10 3.12
N TYR A 163 10.43 11.59 3.97
CA TYR A 163 10.33 11.42 5.42
C TYR A 163 9.14 12.19 5.98
N ALA A 164 8.84 13.38 5.46
CA ALA A 164 7.62 14.10 5.76
C ALA A 164 6.35 13.34 5.33
N ALA A 165 6.36 12.69 4.16
CA ALA A 165 5.25 11.83 3.72
C ALA A 165 5.04 10.63 4.66
N VAL A 166 6.12 9.99 5.14
CA VAL A 166 6.05 8.94 6.17
C VAL A 166 5.52 9.51 7.49
N ASN A 167 5.96 10.71 7.91
CA ASN A 167 5.46 11.37 9.11
C ASN A 167 3.96 11.67 9.02
N TYR A 168 3.46 12.11 7.85
CA TYR A 168 2.03 12.30 7.60
C TYR A 168 1.25 10.98 7.68
N ILE A 169 1.75 9.90 7.06
CA ILE A 169 1.13 8.57 7.15
C ILE A 169 1.04 8.12 8.61
N ILE A 170 2.14 8.20 9.35
CA ILE A 170 2.20 7.82 10.77
C ILE A 170 1.24 8.69 11.59
N GLN A 171 1.30 10.01 11.47
CA GLN A 171 0.41 10.92 12.22
C GLN A 171 -1.08 10.69 11.92
N THR A 172 -1.42 10.31 10.69
CA THR A 172 -2.81 10.00 10.29
C THR A 172 -3.27 8.62 10.81
N THR A 173 -2.33 7.69 11.04
CA THR A 173 -2.61 6.30 11.43
C THR A 173 -2.53 6.01 12.93
N GLN A 174 -2.14 6.99 13.75
CA GLN A 174 -2.26 6.92 15.22
C GLN A 174 -3.73 6.83 15.67
#